data_AF-A0A380G102-F1
#
_entry.id   AF-A0A380G102-F1
#
_cell.length_a   1.000
_cell.length_b   1.000
_cell.length_c   1.000
_cell.angle_alpha   90.00
_cell.angle_beta   90.00
_cell.angle_gamma   90.00
#
_symmetry.space_group_name_H-M   'P 1'
#
loop_
_entity.id
_entity.type
_entity.pdbx_description
1 polymer ?
#
loop_
_entity_poly.entity_id
_entity_poly.type
_entity_poly.pdbx_seq_one_letter_code
_entity_poly.pdbx_strand_id
1 'polypeptide(L)'
;MATNLDKFLTIEKMMQEAEEHMEVYLSALEKRYEYMNDYRREYSNLSHTLGRIVQSIKSGSESEENHEMFIIAKGARIKIDEHIDRLEELKQNDPYTDYNKAIERLRAAKSRLNGRLLKSNVEEARSLLNANDINVEEVDALLEYTPQHQDVEADNKLIKTLENVAVCT
;
A
#
# COMPACT_ATOMS: atom_id res chain seq x y z
N MET A 1 20.82 61.30 45.16
CA MET A 1 21.57 60.23 44.46
C MET A 1 21.19 58.92 45.12
N ALA A 2 20.74 57.93 44.37
CA ALA A 2 20.48 56.60 44.92
C ALA A 2 21.80 55.96 45.35
N THR A 3 21.89 55.55 46.60
CA THR A 3 23.07 54.88 47.15
C THR A 3 23.14 53.45 46.62
N ASN A 4 24.29 52.79 46.78
CA ASN A 4 24.40 51.38 46.41
C ASN A 4 23.46 50.49 47.25
N LEU A 5 23.18 50.87 48.49
CA LEU A 5 22.23 50.18 49.36
C LEU A 5 20.79 50.26 48.81
N ASP A 6 20.37 51.44 48.33
CA ASP A 6 19.04 51.61 47.72
C ASP A 6 18.87 50.71 46.48
N LYS A 7 19.94 50.54 45.70
CA LYS A 7 19.94 49.61 44.55
C LYS A 7 19.81 48.16 44.98
N PHE A 8 20.52 47.74 46.03
CA PHE A 8 20.41 46.37 46.56
C PHE A 8 19.00 46.07 47.08
N LEU A 9 18.40 46.98 47.85
CA LEU A 9 17.03 46.82 48.36
C LEU A 9 16.00 46.76 47.23
N THR A 10 16.22 47.53 46.15
CA THR A 10 15.37 47.46 44.96
C THR A 10 15.48 46.10 44.27
N ILE A 11 16.70 45.56 44.13
CA ILE A 11 16.93 44.24 43.54
C ILE A 11 16.29 43.14 44.40
N GLU A 12 16.45 43.21 45.72
CA GLU A 12 15.86 42.24 46.66
C GLU A 12 14.34 42.21 46.55
N LYS A 13 13.71 43.39 46.44
CA LYS A 13 12.26 43.49 46.21
C LYS A 13 11.84 42.86 44.88
N MET A 14 12.58 43.12 43.81
CA MET A 14 12.32 42.51 42.49
C MET A 14 12.50 40.98 42.53
N MET A 15 13.44 40.47 43.33
CA MET A 15 13.64 39.03 43.51
C MET A 15 12.48 38.39 44.27
N GLN A 16 11.99 39.03 45.34
CA GLN A 16 10.81 38.55 46.09
C GLN A 16 9.55 38.54 45.21
N GLU A 17 9.30 39.62 44.47
CA GLU A 17 8.17 39.70 43.54
C GLU A 17 8.26 38.62 42.43
N ALA A 18 9.47 38.31 41.95
CA ALA A 18 9.67 37.24 40.98
C ALA A 18 9.50 35.83 41.58
N GLU A 19 9.91 35.63 42.84
CA GLU A 19 9.81 34.35 43.55
C GLU A 19 8.34 33.93 43.73
N GLU A 20 7.45 34.88 44.01
CA GLU A 20 5.99 34.65 44.08
C GLU A 20 5.39 34.15 42.76
N HIS A 21 5.97 34.53 41.62
CA HIS A 21 5.51 34.12 40.29
C HIS A 21 6.24 32.88 39.75
N MET A 22 7.32 32.45 40.41
CA MET A 22 8.17 31.36 39.94
C MET A 22 7.41 30.04 39.87
N GLU A 23 6.61 29.71 40.89
CA GLU A 23 5.84 28.47 40.94
C GLU A 23 4.78 28.40 39.84
N VAL A 24 4.06 29.51 39.60
CA VAL A 24 3.06 29.63 38.54
C VAL A 24 3.71 29.48 37.16
N TYR A 25 4.87 30.11 36.95
CA TYR A 25 5.63 30.02 35.71
C TYR A 25 6.12 28.59 35.45
N LEU A 26 6.69 27.92 36.46
CA LEU A 26 7.15 26.53 36.35
C LEU A 26 6.01 25.57 36.04
N SER A 27 4.87 25.71 36.72
CA SER A 27 3.67 24.90 36.44
C SER A 27 3.15 25.10 35.02
N ALA A 28 3.14 26.34 34.51
CA ALA A 28 2.75 26.63 33.13
C ALA A 28 3.73 26.02 32.11
N LEU A 29 5.03 26.03 32.42
CA LEU A 29 6.06 25.43 31.57
C LEU A 29 5.92 23.91 31.51
N GLU A 30 5.66 23.27 32.66
CA GLU A 30 5.43 21.82 32.76
C GLU A 30 4.20 21.39 31.95
N LYS A 31 3.06 22.08 32.12
CA LYS A 31 1.84 21.82 31.32
C LYS A 31 2.09 21.97 29.82
N ARG A 32 2.88 22.96 29.41
CA ARG A 32 3.26 23.14 28.01
C ARG A 32 4.12 21.98 27.51
N TYR A 33 5.03 21.49 28.34
CA TYR A 33 5.89 20.35 28.00
C TYR A 33 5.07 19.07 27.84
N GLU A 34 4.14 18.79 28.75
CA GLU A 34 3.22 17.66 28.66
C GLU A 34 2.37 17.72 27.38
N TYR A 35 1.75 18.88 27.12
CA TYR A 35 0.98 19.09 25.89
C TYR A 35 1.80 18.83 24.63
N MET A 36 3.04 19.31 24.57
CA MET A 36 3.92 19.09 23.42
C MET A 36 4.31 17.62 23.25
N ASN A 37 4.45 16.87 24.35
CA ASN A 37 4.74 15.44 24.27
C ASN A 37 3.54 14.65 23.77
N ASP A 38 2.34 14.95 24.28
CA ASP A 38 1.11 14.34 23.79
C ASP A 38 0.89 14.66 22.30
N TYR A 39 1.07 15.93 21.91
CA TYR A 39 0.99 16.34 20.51
C TYR A 39 1.97 15.55 19.62
N ARG A 40 3.24 15.40 20.05
CA ARG A 40 4.24 14.60 19.31
C ARG A 40 3.83 13.13 19.19
N ARG A 41 3.26 12.55 20.25
CA ARG A 41 2.78 11.16 20.24
C ARG A 41 1.63 10.99 19.26
N GLU A 42 0.62 11.86 19.32
CA GLU A 42 -0.52 11.83 18.40
C GLU A 42 -0.10 12.05 16.95
N TYR A 43 0.83 12.97 16.71
CA TYR A 43 1.42 13.18 15.39
C TYR A 43 2.11 11.92 14.85
N SER A 44 2.94 11.28 15.68
CA SER A 44 3.61 10.03 15.30
C SER A 44 2.60 8.92 14.97
N ASN A 45 1.57 8.76 15.81
CA ASN A 45 0.50 7.79 15.60
C ASN A 45 -0.25 8.06 14.29
N LEU A 46 -0.59 9.31 14.00
CA LEU A 46 -1.27 9.71 12.77
C LEU A 46 -0.39 9.44 11.55
N SER A 47 0.88 9.84 11.59
CA SER A 47 1.86 9.62 10.50
C SER A 47 2.03 8.13 10.19
N HIS A 48 2.21 7.29 11.22
CA HIS A 48 2.32 5.85 11.05
C HIS A 48 1.03 5.21 10.52
N THR A 49 -0.14 5.73 10.90
CA THR A 49 -1.43 5.23 10.43
C THR A 49 -1.67 5.62 8.98
N LEU A 50 -1.35 6.85 8.59
CA LEU A 50 -1.36 7.31 7.20
C LEU A 50 -0.42 6.46 6.33
N GLY A 51 0.80 6.17 6.81
CA GLY A 51 1.74 5.28 6.12
C GLY A 51 1.17 3.89 5.88
N ARG A 52 0.49 3.31 6.88
CA ARG A 52 -0.19 2.01 6.76
C ARG A 52 -1.33 2.04 5.73
N ILE A 53 -2.14 3.10 5.72
CA ILE A 53 -3.24 3.27 4.75
C ILE A 53 -2.69 3.44 3.32
N VAL A 54 -1.64 4.26 3.15
CA VAL A 54 -0.97 4.40 1.85
C VAL A 54 -0.42 3.06 1.38
N GLN A 55 0.16 2.28 2.30
CA GLN A 55 0.71 0.97 1.96
C GLN A 55 -0.38 -0.05 1.62
N SER A 56 -1.53 -0.05 2.31
CA SER A 56 -2.66 -0.95 1.97
C SER A 56 -3.25 -0.62 0.60
N ILE A 57 -3.42 0.66 0.26
CA ILE A 57 -3.87 1.10 -1.07
C ILE A 57 -2.85 0.71 -2.14
N LYS A 58 -1.55 0.97 -1.91
CA LYS A 58 -0.47 0.64 -2.88
C LYS A 58 -0.30 -0.84 -3.13
N SER A 59 -0.35 -1.64 -2.06
CA SER A 59 -0.23 -3.09 -2.15
C SER A 59 -1.51 -3.76 -2.64
N GLY A 60 -2.64 -3.03 -2.67
CA GLY A 60 -3.96 -3.58 -2.92
C GLY A 60 -4.30 -4.75 -2.00
N SER A 61 -3.73 -4.79 -0.79
CA SER A 61 -3.66 -5.98 0.08
C SER A 61 -4.29 -5.69 1.46
N GLU A 62 -4.95 -6.59 2.19
CA GLU A 62 -5.09 -8.06 2.17
C GLU A 62 -6.55 -8.39 2.60
N SER A 63 -7.51 -8.54 1.68
CA SER A 63 -8.80 -9.18 2.03
C SER A 63 -8.71 -10.67 1.74
N GLU A 64 -9.55 -11.49 2.38
CA GLU A 64 -9.71 -12.92 2.05
C GLU A 64 -9.90 -13.13 0.53
N GLU A 65 -10.57 -12.19 -0.14
CA GLU A 65 -10.80 -12.20 -1.59
C GLU A 65 -9.50 -12.21 -2.40
N ASN A 66 -8.46 -11.48 -1.97
CA ASN A 66 -7.15 -11.52 -2.63
C ASN A 66 -6.44 -12.87 -2.45
N HIS A 67 -6.65 -13.54 -1.33
CA HIS A 67 -6.10 -14.87 -1.08
C HIS A 67 -6.78 -15.92 -1.96
N GLU A 68 -8.11 -15.88 -2.04
CA GLU A 68 -8.90 -16.73 -2.92
C GLU A 68 -8.54 -16.53 -4.39
N MET A 69 -8.44 -15.28 -4.86
CA MET A 69 -7.97 -14.98 -6.22
C MET A 69 -6.58 -15.56 -6.50
N PHE A 70 -5.67 -15.56 -5.52
CA PHE A 70 -4.34 -16.14 -5.68
C PHE A 70 -4.37 -17.67 -5.82
N ILE A 71 -5.26 -18.33 -5.07
CA ILE A 71 -5.50 -19.78 -5.15
C ILE A 71 -6.07 -20.12 -6.53
N ILE A 72 -7.10 -19.40 -6.98
CA ILE A 72 -7.73 -19.62 -8.30
C ILE A 72 -6.70 -19.39 -9.42
N ALA A 73 -5.92 -18.31 -9.35
CA ALA A 73 -4.84 -18.05 -10.31
C ALA A 73 -3.75 -19.12 -10.30
N LYS A 74 -3.47 -19.73 -9.15
CA LYS A 74 -2.57 -20.90 -9.09
C LYS A 74 -3.16 -22.11 -9.83
N GLY A 75 -4.45 -22.41 -9.62
CA GLY A 75 -5.16 -23.47 -10.34
C GLY A 75 -5.14 -23.25 -11.87
N ALA A 76 -5.46 -22.04 -12.32
CA ALA A 76 -5.41 -21.67 -13.73
C ALA A 76 -4.03 -21.92 -14.35
N ARG A 77 -2.95 -21.50 -13.67
CA ARG A 77 -1.58 -21.68 -14.15
C ARG A 77 -1.18 -23.15 -14.28
N ILE A 78 -1.60 -24.00 -13.35
CA ILE A 78 -1.35 -25.44 -13.40
C ILE A 78 -2.03 -26.04 -14.64
N LYS A 79 -3.30 -25.73 -14.88
CA LYS A 79 -4.01 -26.22 -16.08
C LYS A 79 -3.38 -25.72 -17.38
N ILE A 80 -2.90 -24.48 -17.41
CA ILE A 80 -2.16 -23.94 -18.57
C ILE A 80 -0.86 -24.73 -18.79
N ASP A 81 -0.12 -25.06 -17.72
CA ASP A 81 1.08 -25.89 -17.81
C ASP A 81 0.76 -27.29 -18.37
N GLU A 82 -0.31 -27.93 -17.91
CA GLU A 82 -0.78 -29.21 -18.45
C GLU A 82 -1.14 -29.14 -19.94
N HIS A 83 -1.62 -28.00 -20.43
CA HIS A 83 -1.84 -27.77 -21.86
C HIS A 83 -0.54 -27.56 -22.63
N ILE A 84 0.43 -26.86 -22.05
CA ILE A 84 1.77 -26.68 -22.64
C ILE A 84 2.46 -28.03 -22.76
N ASP A 85 2.47 -28.83 -21.70
CA ASP A 85 3.11 -30.15 -21.67
C ASP A 85 2.53 -31.07 -22.75
N ARG A 86 1.19 -31.10 -22.91
CA ARG A 86 0.53 -31.85 -23.99
C ARG A 86 0.95 -31.39 -25.39
N LEU A 87 1.10 -30.09 -25.62
CA LEU A 87 1.57 -29.57 -26.91
C LEU A 87 3.05 -29.87 -27.14
N GLU A 88 3.87 -29.87 -26.09
CA GLU A 88 5.28 -30.26 -26.17
C GLU A 88 5.43 -31.76 -26.49
N GLU A 89 4.58 -32.62 -25.92
CA GLU A 89 4.51 -34.05 -26.29
C GLU A 89 4.04 -34.25 -27.74
N LEU A 90 2.99 -33.55 -28.18
CA LEU A 90 2.52 -33.61 -29.57
C LEU A 90 3.59 -33.13 -30.55
N LYS A 91 4.35 -32.09 -30.19
CA LYS A 91 5.49 -31.61 -30.99
C LYS A 91 6.60 -32.65 -31.13
N GLN A 92 6.84 -33.47 -30.11
CA GLN A 92 7.82 -34.56 -30.19
C GLN A 92 7.33 -35.69 -31.11
N ASN A 93 6.02 -35.97 -31.11
CA ASN A 93 5.40 -37.06 -31.87
C ASN A 93 5.03 -36.68 -33.32
N ASP A 94 4.80 -35.39 -33.58
CA ASP A 94 4.52 -34.83 -34.90
C ASP A 94 5.38 -33.58 -35.16
N PRO A 95 6.62 -33.76 -35.65
CA PRO A 95 7.55 -32.66 -35.89
C PRO A 95 7.15 -31.71 -37.03
N TYR A 96 6.17 -32.09 -37.86
CA TYR A 96 5.77 -31.32 -39.04
C TYR A 96 4.68 -30.28 -38.72
N THR A 97 4.00 -30.42 -37.58
CA THR A 97 3.02 -29.45 -37.10
C THR A 97 3.67 -28.40 -36.19
N ASP A 98 3.46 -27.12 -36.49
CA ASP A 98 4.03 -26.02 -35.70
C ASP A 98 3.18 -25.68 -34.47
N TYR A 99 3.48 -26.35 -33.36
CA TYR A 99 2.88 -26.05 -32.06
C TYR A 99 3.51 -24.86 -31.33
N ASN A 100 4.64 -24.30 -31.81
CA ASN A 100 5.40 -23.29 -31.06
C ASN A 100 4.55 -22.03 -30.82
N LYS A 101 3.76 -21.62 -31.81
CA LYS A 101 2.91 -20.44 -31.69
C LYS A 101 1.84 -20.60 -30.61
N ALA A 102 1.27 -21.79 -30.46
CA ALA A 102 0.30 -22.09 -29.42
C ALA A 102 0.98 -22.11 -28.04
N ILE A 103 2.14 -22.77 -27.92
CA ILE A 103 2.94 -22.81 -26.69
C ILE A 103 3.34 -21.41 -26.22
N GLU A 104 3.83 -20.54 -27.12
CA GLU A 104 4.21 -19.17 -26.77
C GLU A 104 3.01 -18.33 -26.29
N ARG A 105 1.83 -18.51 -26.90
CA ARG A 105 0.60 -17.86 -26.43
C ARG A 105 0.18 -18.34 -25.05
N LEU A 106 0.30 -19.64 -24.76
CA LEU A 106 -0.01 -20.21 -23.45
C LEU A 106 0.96 -19.71 -22.37
N ARG A 107 2.25 -19.64 -22.69
CA ARG A 107 3.26 -19.04 -21.80
C ARG A 107 2.97 -17.56 -21.53
N ALA A 108 2.54 -16.81 -22.55
CA ALA A 108 2.10 -15.43 -22.37
C ALA A 108 0.85 -15.33 -21.47
N ALA A 109 -0.15 -16.19 -21.67
CA ALA A 109 -1.34 -16.25 -20.81
C ALA A 109 -0.97 -16.54 -19.35
N LYS A 110 -0.11 -17.53 -19.11
CA LYS A 110 0.43 -17.86 -17.79
C LYS A 110 1.18 -16.67 -17.16
N SER A 111 1.98 -15.95 -17.93
CA SER A 111 2.71 -14.77 -17.46
C SER A 111 1.77 -13.67 -16.97
N ARG A 112 0.65 -13.44 -17.66
CA ARG A 112 -0.39 -12.49 -17.22
C ARG A 112 -1.01 -12.85 -15.88
N LEU A 113 -1.15 -14.15 -15.59
CA LEU A 113 -1.68 -14.67 -14.32
C LEU A 113 -0.64 -14.77 -13.20
N ASN A 114 0.65 -14.60 -13.50
CA ASN A 114 1.73 -14.52 -12.50
C ASN A 114 1.91 -13.10 -11.92
N GLY A 115 1.45 -12.07 -12.64
CA GLY A 115 1.56 -10.68 -12.24
C GLY A 115 0.41 -10.23 -11.34
N ARG A 116 0.18 -8.92 -11.31
CA ARG A 116 -1.00 -8.33 -10.65
C ARG A 116 -2.26 -8.81 -11.36
N LEU A 117 -3.21 -9.39 -10.61
CA LEU A 117 -4.49 -9.91 -11.13
C LEU A 117 -5.49 -8.78 -11.46
N LEU A 118 -5.06 -7.85 -12.31
CA LEU A 118 -5.92 -6.82 -12.88
C LEU A 118 -6.88 -7.44 -13.88
N LYS A 119 -8.10 -6.91 -13.97
CA LYS A 119 -9.11 -7.36 -14.94
C LYS A 119 -8.55 -7.43 -16.36
N SER A 120 -7.81 -6.41 -16.79
CA SER A 120 -7.16 -6.38 -18.11
C SER A 120 -6.20 -7.54 -18.34
N ASN A 121 -5.42 -7.92 -17.31
CA ASN A 121 -4.48 -9.04 -17.41
C ASN A 121 -5.22 -10.38 -17.50
N VAL A 122 -6.32 -10.54 -16.75
CA VAL A 122 -7.14 -11.76 -16.78
C VAL A 122 -7.89 -11.86 -18.12
N GLU A 123 -8.42 -10.75 -18.66
CA GLU A 123 -9.05 -10.68 -19.98
C GLU A 123 -8.06 -11.01 -21.11
N GLU A 124 -6.85 -10.46 -21.05
CA GLU A 124 -5.78 -10.80 -22.00
C GLU A 124 -5.41 -12.29 -21.92
N ALA A 125 -5.28 -12.85 -20.70
CA ALA A 125 -5.02 -14.27 -20.51
C ALA A 125 -6.12 -15.12 -21.14
N ARG A 126 -7.40 -14.79 -20.89
CA ARG A 126 -8.55 -15.47 -21.49
C ARG A 126 -8.55 -15.38 -23.01
N SER A 127 -8.26 -14.20 -23.58
CA SER A 127 -8.18 -14.03 -25.03
C SER A 127 -7.09 -14.88 -25.67
N LEU A 128 -5.94 -15.04 -25.00
CA LEU A 128 -4.84 -15.89 -25.47
C LEU A 128 -5.20 -17.38 -25.40
N LEU A 129 -5.96 -17.80 -24.39
CA LEU A 129 -6.44 -19.18 -24.25
C LEU A 129 -7.50 -19.52 -25.31
N ASN A 130 -8.50 -18.64 -25.46
CA ASN A 130 -9.57 -18.80 -26.46
C ASN A 130 -9.03 -18.80 -27.90
N ALA A 131 -7.95 -18.07 -28.18
CA ALA A 131 -7.29 -18.10 -29.48
C ALA A 131 -6.65 -19.46 -29.83
N ASN A 132 -6.60 -20.40 -28.89
CA ASN A 132 -6.15 -21.77 -29.08
C ASN A 132 -7.24 -22.79 -28.67
N ASP A 133 -8.51 -22.39 -28.61
CA ASP A 133 -9.66 -23.23 -28.22
C ASP A 133 -9.50 -23.92 -26.85
N ILE A 134 -8.73 -23.30 -25.94
CA ILE A 134 -8.52 -23.78 -24.58
C ILE A 134 -9.42 -23.00 -23.64
N ASN A 135 -10.28 -23.72 -22.91
CA ASN A 135 -11.09 -23.15 -21.84
C ASN A 135 -10.49 -23.53 -20.47
N VAL A 136 -10.28 -22.54 -19.61
CA VAL A 136 -9.80 -22.73 -18.23
C VAL A 136 -10.79 -22.05 -17.30
N GLU A 137 -11.62 -22.84 -16.63
CA GLU A 137 -12.72 -22.38 -15.76
C GLU A 137 -12.24 -21.40 -14.67
N GLU A 138 -11.04 -21.59 -14.15
CA GLU A 138 -10.43 -20.70 -13.16
C GLU A 138 -10.17 -19.29 -13.72
N VAL A 139 -9.90 -19.14 -15.01
CA VAL A 139 -9.72 -17.83 -15.64
C VAL A 139 -11.05 -17.10 -15.77
N ASP A 140 -12.13 -17.84 -16.04
CA ASP A 140 -13.49 -17.28 -16.06
C ASP A 140 -13.94 -16.88 -14.65
N ALA A 141 -13.67 -17.72 -13.64
CA ALA A 141 -13.91 -17.38 -12.24
C ALA A 141 -13.14 -16.12 -11.82
N LEU A 142 -11.87 -15.99 -12.20
CA LEU A 142 -11.09 -14.78 -11.91
C LEU A 142 -11.73 -13.51 -12.48
N LEU A 143 -12.41 -13.57 -13.64
CA LEU A 143 -13.12 -12.41 -14.22
C LEU A 143 -14.38 -12.04 -13.45
N GLU A 144 -15.06 -13.02 -12.85
CA GLU A 144 -16.22 -12.77 -11.99
C GLU A 144 -15.80 -12.15 -10.65
N TYR A 145 -14.64 -12.55 -10.12
CA TYR A 145 -14.08 -12.02 -8.88
C TYR A 145 -13.30 -10.71 -9.06
N THR A 146 -12.85 -10.35 -10.26
CA THR A 146 -12.11 -9.09 -10.43
C THR A 146 -13.05 -7.90 -10.25
N PRO A 147 -12.86 -7.03 -9.24
CA PRO A 147 -13.72 -5.87 -9.05
C PRO A 147 -13.70 -5.01 -10.32
N GLN A 148 -14.90 -4.57 -10.74
CA GLN A 148 -15.13 -3.92 -12.04
C GLN A 148 -14.34 -2.62 -12.24
N HIS A 149 -13.83 -2.00 -11.16
CA HIS A 149 -12.94 -0.85 -11.21
C HIS A 149 -12.00 -0.83 -10.00
N GLN A 150 -10.71 -1.14 -10.18
CA GLN A 150 -9.65 -0.43 -9.45
C GLN A 150 -9.36 0.82 -10.28
N ASP A 151 -9.95 1.96 -9.93
CA ASP A 151 -9.61 3.24 -10.55
C ASP A 151 -8.22 3.65 -10.05
N VAL A 152 -7.19 3.13 -10.74
CA VAL A 152 -5.78 3.39 -10.46
C VAL A 152 -5.49 4.89 -10.47
N GLU A 153 -6.26 5.70 -11.20
CA GLU A 153 -6.10 7.15 -11.26
C GLU A 153 -6.68 7.83 -10.00
N ALA A 154 -7.82 7.35 -9.50
CA ALA A 154 -8.37 7.77 -8.21
C ALA A 154 -7.47 7.34 -7.04
N ASP A 155 -6.97 6.11 -7.02
CA ASP A 155 -6.05 5.62 -5.99
C ASP A 155 -4.75 6.43 -5.96
N ASN A 156 -4.20 6.75 -7.14
CA ASN A 156 -3.01 7.60 -7.24
C ASN A 156 -3.27 9.04 -6.78
N LYS A 157 -4.46 9.59 -7.05
CA LYS A 157 -4.85 10.92 -6.52
C LYS A 157 -4.96 10.88 -4.99
N LEU A 158 -5.58 9.85 -4.43
CA LEU A 158 -5.73 9.64 -2.99
C LEU A 158 -4.38 9.48 -2.29
N ILE A 159 -3.48 8.64 -2.84
CA ILE A 159 -2.12 8.48 -2.33
C ILE A 159 -1.39 9.83 -2.30
N LYS A 160 -1.41 10.60 -3.39
CA LYS A 160 -0.79 11.93 -3.43
C LYS A 160 -1.36 12.88 -2.39
N THR A 161 -2.68 12.88 -2.18
CA THR A 161 -3.28 13.71 -1.13
C THR A 161 -2.85 13.29 0.27
N LEU A 162 -2.78 11.99 0.56
CA LEU A 162 -2.37 11.47 1.87
C LEU A 162 -0.88 11.71 2.14
N GLU A 163 -0.03 11.59 1.13
CA GLU A 163 1.41 11.91 1.20
C GLU A 163 1.64 13.41 1.43
N ASN A 164 0.87 14.28 0.77
CA ASN A 164 0.97 15.73 1.00
C ASN A 164 0.55 16.13 2.42
N VAL A 165 -0.49 15.48 2.98
CA VAL A 165 -0.88 15.71 4.38
C VAL A 165 0.23 15.29 5.34
N ALA A 166 0.93 14.18 5.07
CA ALA A 166 2.06 13.73 5.88
C ALA A 166 3.30 14.63 5.81
N VAL A 167 3.42 15.49 4.79
CA VAL A 167 4.56 16.42 4.61
C VAL A 167 4.23 17.84 5.10
N CYS A 168 2.96 18.23 5.11
CA CYS A 168 2.52 19.60 5.41
C CYS A 168 2.05 19.84 6.86
N THR A 169 1.95 18.81 7.69
CA THR A 169 1.62 18.90 9.13
C THR A 169 2.82 18.53 9.98
#